data_AF-A0A9W6Y7G9-F1
#
_entry.id   AF-A0A9W6Y7G9-F1
#
_cell.length_a   1.000
_cell.length_b   1.000
_cell.length_c   1.000
_cell.angle_alpha   90.00
_cell.angle_beta   90.00
_cell.angle_gamma   90.00
#
_symmetry.space_group_name_H-M   'P 1'
#
loop_
_entity.id
_entity.type
_entity.pdbx_description
1 polymer ?
#
loop_
_entity_poly.entity_id
_entity_poly.type
_entity_poly.pdbx_seq_one_letter_code
_entity_poly.pdbx_strand_id
1 'polypeptide(L)'
;MVLVERKLETAIAQEMPDSIGIMFDGWSTGSTYYVSAYAIYVVEDSPRRVLLAFAPLLEENDFGADAHITFITETLAVFESDLTVFDSLLVTIAPPTRP
;
A
#
# COMPACT_ATOMS: atom_id res chain seq x y z
N MET A 1 15.27 4.09 15.28
CA MET A 1 13.86 4.00 15.71
C MET A 1 13.20 2.73 15.17
N VAL A 2 13.91 1.58 15.20
CA VAL A 2 13.52 0.36 14.46
C VAL A 2 12.59 -0.56 15.27
N LEU A 3 12.62 -0.43 16.61
CA LEU A 3 11.86 -1.33 17.49
C LEU A 3 10.35 -1.01 17.51
N VAL A 4 9.98 0.26 17.35
CA VAL A 4 8.57 0.70 17.34
C VAL A 4 7.90 0.32 16.01
N GLU A 5 8.61 0.55 14.91
CA GLU A 5 8.20 0.17 13.55
C GLU A 5 7.91 -1.34 13.45
N ARG A 6 8.88 -2.19 13.82
CA ARG A 6 8.67 -3.65 13.78
C ARG A 6 7.53 -4.14 14.67
N LYS A 7 7.36 -3.54 15.85
CA LYS A 7 6.24 -3.89 16.74
C LYS A 7 4.89 -3.52 16.11
N LEU A 8 4.84 -2.38 15.43
CA LEU A 8 3.65 -1.93 14.72
C LEU A 8 3.36 -2.85 13.52
N GLU A 9 4.37 -3.17 12.71
CA GLU A 9 4.25 -4.10 11.58
C GLU A 9 3.72 -5.47 12.03
N THR A 10 4.28 -6.03 13.10
CA THR A 10 3.82 -7.30 13.67
C THR A 10 2.39 -7.21 14.19
N ALA A 11 2.02 -6.12 14.85
CA ALA A 11 0.66 -5.94 15.36
C ALA A 11 -0.36 -5.83 14.22
N ILE A 12 0.00 -5.13 13.13
CA ILE A 12 -0.82 -5.02 11.93
C ILE A 12 -0.98 -6.40 11.30
N ALA A 13 0.12 -7.15 11.09
CA ALA A 13 0.08 -8.48 10.51
C ALA A 13 -0.77 -9.47 11.34
N GLN A 14 -0.78 -9.33 12.66
CA GLN A 14 -1.61 -10.16 13.55
C GLN A 14 -3.10 -9.80 13.54
N GLU A 15 -3.44 -8.53 13.30
CA GLU A 15 -4.84 -8.09 13.18
C GLU A 15 -5.42 -8.38 11.79
N MET A 16 -4.57 -8.29 10.77
CA MET A 16 -4.97 -8.39 9.37
C MET A 16 -5.58 -9.77 9.09
N PRO A 17 -6.82 -9.83 8.58
CA PRO A 17 -7.43 -11.09 8.18
C PRO A 17 -6.75 -11.63 6.93
N ASP A 18 -6.96 -12.91 6.64
CA ASP A 18 -6.40 -13.54 5.45
C ASP A 18 -6.78 -12.75 4.19
N SER A 19 -8.06 -12.40 4.01
CA SER A 19 -8.50 -11.61 2.86
C SER A 19 -8.68 -10.12 3.17
N ILE A 20 -8.07 -9.29 2.33
CA ILE A 20 -8.12 -7.84 2.42
C ILE A 20 -8.38 -7.19 1.05
N GLY A 21 -8.85 -5.95 1.06
CA GLY A 21 -8.76 -5.06 -0.09
C GLY A 21 -7.49 -4.22 -0.02
N ILE A 22 -6.91 -3.89 -1.19
CA ILE A 22 -5.85 -2.89 -1.29
C ILE A 22 -6.41 -1.61 -1.90
N MET A 23 -6.17 -0.51 -1.21
CA MET A 23 -6.37 0.83 -1.77
C MET A 23 -5.02 1.42 -2.11
N PHE A 24 -4.87 1.81 -3.37
CA PHE A 24 -3.63 2.38 -3.89
C PHE A 24 -3.89 3.80 -4.42
N ASP A 25 -2.98 4.71 -4.08
CA ASP A 25 -2.98 6.09 -4.57
C ASP A 25 -1.56 6.53 -4.91
N GLY A 26 -1.44 7.38 -5.92
CA GLY A 26 -0.17 7.95 -6.37
C GLY A 26 -0.32 9.39 -6.80
N TRP A 27 0.60 10.25 -6.38
CA TRP A 27 0.60 11.68 -6.68
C TRP A 27 2.00 12.21 -6.95
N SER A 28 2.09 13.30 -7.70
CA SER A 28 3.36 14.00 -7.94
C SER A 28 3.48 15.23 -7.05
N THR A 29 4.68 15.51 -6.57
CA THR A 29 5.06 16.81 -6.01
C THR A 29 6.42 17.20 -6.56
N GLY A 30 6.46 18.27 -7.37
CA GLY A 30 7.66 18.64 -8.12
C GLY A 30 8.02 17.59 -9.17
N SER A 31 9.25 17.08 -9.12
CA SER A 31 9.74 16.00 -9.99
C SER A 31 9.49 14.60 -9.42
N THR A 32 9.06 14.48 -8.16
CA THR A 32 8.96 13.19 -7.47
C THR A 32 7.53 12.66 -7.53
N TYR A 33 7.40 11.40 -7.94
CA TYR A 33 6.16 10.64 -7.89
C TYR A 33 6.13 9.78 -6.62
N TYR A 34 5.13 10.01 -5.79
CA TYR A 34 4.89 9.28 -4.55
C TYR A 34 3.79 8.27 -4.77
N VAL A 35 3.92 7.14 -4.09
CA VAL A 35 2.91 6.10 -4.04
C VAL A 35 2.61 5.72 -2.59
N SER A 36 1.37 5.32 -2.37
CA SER A 36 0.89 4.84 -1.09
C SER A 36 0.03 3.60 -1.28
N ALA A 37 0.21 2.65 -0.37
CA ALA A 37 -0.60 1.44 -0.30
C ALA A 37 -1.26 1.35 1.08
N TYR A 38 -2.57 1.09 1.08
CA TYR A 38 -3.37 0.88 2.29
C TYR A 38 -4.02 -0.51 2.24
N ALA A 39 -4.01 -1.20 3.38
CA ALA A 39 -4.90 -2.33 3.62
C ALA A 39 -6.27 -1.82 4.06
N ILE A 40 -7.32 -2.36 3.44
CA ILE A 40 -8.72 -2.10 3.75
C ILE A 40 -9.38 -3.43 4.09
N TYR A 41 -9.90 -3.57 5.31
CA TYR A 41 -10.55 -4.79 5.76
C TYR A 41 -11.54 -4.47 6.87
N VAL A 42 -12.30 -5.47 7.35
CA VAL A 42 -13.27 -5.30 8.43
C VAL A 42 -12.91 -6.26 9.56
N VAL A 43 -12.84 -5.74 10.79
CA VAL A 43 -12.67 -6.52 12.02
C VAL A 43 -13.83 -6.18 12.94
N GLU A 44 -14.59 -7.19 13.38
CA GLU A 44 -15.72 -7.00 14.29
C GLU A 44 -16.72 -5.92 13.81
N ASP A 45 -17.10 -5.98 12.53
CA ASP A 45 -17.97 -4.99 11.85
C ASP A 45 -17.41 -3.55 11.80
N SER A 46 -16.15 -3.34 12.20
CA SER A 46 -15.45 -2.07 12.14
C SER A 46 -14.50 -2.03 10.93
N PRO A 47 -14.68 -1.10 9.98
CA PRO A 47 -13.77 -0.95 8.86
C PRO A 47 -12.40 -0.44 9.34
N ARG A 48 -11.35 -1.08 8.85
CA ARG A 48 -9.94 -0.71 9.03
C ARG A 48 -9.41 -0.12 7.74
N ARG A 49 -8.60 0.93 7.87
CA ARG A 49 -7.79 1.52 6.81
C ARG A 49 -6.41 1.75 7.38
N VAL A 50 -5.47 0.90 7.02
CA VAL A 50 -4.11 0.89 7.57
C VAL A 50 -3.13 1.25 6.47
N LEU A 51 -2.30 2.27 6.68
CA LEU A 51 -1.21 2.62 5.77
C LEU A 51 -0.11 1.58 5.90
N LEU A 52 0.23 0.90 4.81
CA LEU A 52 1.27 -0.13 4.78
C LEU A 52 2.60 0.44 4.31
N ALA A 53 2.57 1.23 3.25
CA ALA A 53 3.75 1.88 2.71
C ALA A 53 3.44 3.25 2.13
N PHE A 54 4.41 4.13 2.27
CA PHE A 54 4.44 5.44 1.64
C PHE A 54 5.87 5.74 1.19
N ALA A 55 6.10 5.80 -0.12
CA ALA A 55 7.44 5.98 -0.67
C ALA A 55 7.41 6.70 -2.02
N PRO A 56 8.49 7.41 -2.39
CA PRO A 56 8.71 7.76 -3.78
C PRO A 56 8.94 6.49 -4.62
N LEU A 57 8.47 6.47 -5.86
CA LEU A 57 8.77 5.38 -6.79
C LEU A 57 10.27 5.44 -7.13
N LEU A 58 10.98 4.32 -6.95
CA LEU A 58 12.44 4.26 -7.16
C LEU A 58 12.85 4.54 -8.62
N GLU A 59 12.02 4.13 -9.58
CA GLU A 59 12.20 4.44 -10.99
C GLU A 59 11.23 5.55 -11.43
N GLU A 60 11.70 6.80 -11.42
CA GLU A 60 10.95 7.97 -11.88
C GLU A 60 10.61 7.95 -13.39
N ASN A 61 10.98 6.89 -14.13
CA ASN A 61 10.64 6.72 -15.55
C ASN A 61 9.75 5.49 -15.81
N ASP A 62 9.50 4.64 -14.81
CA ASP A 62 8.61 3.48 -14.93
C ASP A 62 7.39 3.65 -14.03
N PHE A 63 6.36 4.31 -14.59
CA PHE A 63 5.03 4.44 -13.96
C PHE A 63 4.07 3.34 -14.45
N GLY A 64 4.60 2.25 -15.00
CA GLY A 64 3.81 1.14 -15.53
C GLY A 64 3.14 0.31 -14.43
N ALA A 65 2.16 -0.49 -14.83
CA ALA A 65 1.48 -1.41 -13.92
C ALA A 65 2.46 -2.37 -13.22
N ASP A 66 3.53 -2.78 -13.89
CA ASP A 66 4.52 -3.71 -13.34
C ASP A 66 5.32 -3.11 -12.17
N ALA A 67 5.72 -1.84 -12.26
CA ALA A 67 6.37 -1.13 -11.16
C ALA A 67 5.43 -0.98 -9.93
N HIS A 68 4.15 -0.73 -10.19
CA HIS A 68 3.13 -0.62 -9.14
C HIS A 68 2.85 -1.98 -8.47
N ILE A 69 2.74 -3.05 -9.26
CA ILE A 69 2.58 -4.42 -8.75
C ILE A 69 3.80 -4.80 -7.89
N THR A 70 5.01 -4.49 -8.37
CA THR A 70 6.25 -4.76 -7.63
C THR A 70 6.23 -4.04 -6.28
N PHE A 71 5.94 -2.73 -6.25
CA PHE A 71 5.83 -1.96 -5.02
C PHE A 71 4.82 -2.56 -4.01
N ILE A 72 3.63 -2.96 -4.49
CA ILE A 72 2.60 -3.55 -3.63
C ILE A 72 3.05 -4.91 -3.10
N THR A 73 3.66 -5.75 -3.95
CA THR A 73 4.16 -7.08 -3.58
C THR A 73 5.24 -6.98 -2.51
N GLU A 74 6.23 -6.10 -2.71
CA GLU A 74 7.32 -5.87 -1.76
C GLU A 74 6.80 -5.33 -0.43
N THR A 75 5.81 -4.43 -0.49
CA THR A 75 5.15 -3.90 0.71
C THR A 75 4.49 -5.02 1.50
N LEU A 76 3.75 -5.93 0.85
CA LEU A 76 3.01 -6.99 1.53
C LEU A 76 3.90 -8.11 2.05
N ALA A 77 5.04 -8.36 1.41
CA ALA A 77 6.04 -9.30 1.91
C ALA A 77 6.53 -8.96 3.32
N VAL A 78 6.49 -7.67 3.71
CA VAL A 78 6.82 -7.23 5.09
C VAL A 78 5.81 -7.74 6.12
N PHE A 79 4.56 -7.89 5.72
CA PHE A 79 3.45 -8.33 6.58
C PHE A 79 3.13 -9.82 6.40
N GLU A 80 4.04 -10.59 5.79
CA GLU A 80 3.86 -12.02 5.48
C GLU A 80 2.57 -12.31 4.67
N SER A 81 2.12 -11.31 3.91
CA SER A 81 0.89 -11.36 3.12
C SER A 81 1.22 -11.47 1.63
N ASP A 82 0.40 -12.20 0.88
CA ASP A 82 0.60 -12.44 -0.56
C ASP A 82 -0.50 -11.74 -1.38
N LEU A 83 -0.19 -11.40 -2.64
CA LEU A 83 -1.15 -10.85 -3.59
C LEU A 83 -2.30 -11.80 -3.91
N THR A 84 -2.16 -13.09 -3.57
CA THR A 84 -3.17 -14.12 -3.81
C THR A 84 -4.39 -13.98 -2.90
N VAL A 85 -4.34 -13.09 -1.90
CA VAL A 85 -5.37 -12.96 -0.87
C VAL A 85 -6.20 -11.68 -0.98
N PHE A 86 -6.27 -11.08 -2.18
CA PHE A 86 -7.11 -9.91 -2.40
C PHE A 86 -8.52 -10.25 -2.88
N ASP A 87 -9.52 -9.69 -2.19
CA ASP A 87 -10.89 -9.69 -2.68
C ASP A 87 -11.16 -8.58 -3.70
N SER A 88 -10.44 -7.45 -3.59
CA SER A 88 -10.60 -6.32 -4.52
C SER A 88 -9.43 -5.34 -4.48
N LEU A 89 -9.15 -4.71 -5.63
CA LEU A 89 -8.20 -3.60 -5.76
C LEU A 89 -8.98 -2.32 -6.10
N LEU A 90 -8.87 -1.31 -5.24
CA LEU A 90 -9.44 0.02 -5.49
C LEU A 90 -8.30 0.99 -5.81
N VAL A 91 -8.20 1.39 -7.09
CA VAL A 91 -7.24 2.40 -7.54
C VAL A 91 -7.94 3.75 -7.56
N THR A 92 -7.46 4.71 -6.77
CA THR A 92 -7.88 6.12 -6.90
C THR A 92 -6.84 6.84 -7.74
N ILE A 93 -7.22 7.26 -8.95
CA ILE A 93 -6.39 8.10 -9.80
C ILE A 93 -6.86 9.54 -9.60
N ALA A 94 -6.24 10.27 -8.67
CA ALA A 94 -6.39 11.72 -8.65
C ALA A 94 -5.72 12.30 -9.91
N PRO A 95 -6.36 13.24 -10.63
CA PRO A 95 -5.81 13.74 -11.89
C PRO A 95 -4.50 14.49 -11.67
N PRO A 96 -3.56 14.45 -12.63
CA PRO A 96 -2.36 15.29 -12.58
C PRO A 96 -2.79 16.75 -12.66
N THR A 97 -2.73 17.47 -11.54
CA THR A 97 -2.79 18.94 -11.57
C THR A 97 -1.39 19.45 -11.89
N ARG A 98 -1.06 19.46 -13.18
CA ARG A 98 -0.01 20.37 -13.67
C ARG A 98 -0.66 21.72 -14.02
N PRO A 99 -0.11 22.85 -13.53
CA PRO A 99 -0.45 24.16 -14.08
C PRO A 99 0.04 24.31 -15.53
#